data_AF-A0A351LBG0-F1
#
_entry.id   AF-A0A351LBG0-F1
#
_cell.length_a   1.000
_cell.length_b   1.000
_cell.length_c   1.000
_cell.angle_alpha   90.00
_cell.angle_beta   90.00
_cell.angle_gamma   90.00
#
_symmetry.space_group_name_H-M   'P 1'
#
loop_
_entity.id
_entity.type
_entity.pdbx_description
1 polymer ?
#
loop_
_entity_poly.entity_id
_entity_poly.type
_entity_poly.pdbx_seq_one_letter_code
_entity_poly.pdbx_strand_id
1 'polypeptide(L)'
;WGPEFNYEYCDEKRNTCPAKDYMGDVVRFWVGEYHLDGIRFDALKQLDNREFLHWITQEAKTASGGKKPFYNVGEQVPEDINIVTPNGPMDGCWHDSFYHFVQPILCGESFDLEQLMNVLDPKRQGYPEGISKLVNYITNHDQE
;
A
#
# COMPACT_ATOMS: atom_id res chain seq x y z
N TRP A 1 -11.17 9.64 -12.84
CA TRP A 1 -9.75 9.98 -12.68
C TRP A 1 -9.29 10.86 -13.84
N GLY A 2 -8.41 11.81 -13.57
CA GLY A 2 -7.73 12.62 -14.60
C GLY A 2 -6.48 11.90 -15.16
N PRO A 3 -5.70 12.54 -16.05
CA PRO A 3 -4.46 11.96 -16.56
C PRO A 3 -3.44 11.77 -15.42
N GLU A 4 -2.75 10.63 -15.43
CA GLU A 4 -1.66 10.32 -14.51
C GLU A 4 -0.39 11.10 -14.84
N PHE A 5 0.44 11.38 -13.83
CA PHE A 5 1.81 11.82 -14.06
C PHE A 5 2.64 10.69 -14.69
N ASN A 6 3.53 11.04 -15.61
CA ASN A 6 4.49 10.09 -16.16
C ASN A 6 5.74 10.02 -15.25
N TYR A 7 5.80 9.02 -14.37
CA TYR A 7 6.92 8.80 -13.45
C TYR A 7 8.17 8.21 -14.10
N GLU A 8 8.07 7.72 -15.34
CA GLU A 8 9.17 7.13 -16.10
C GLU A 8 9.89 8.17 -16.97
N TYR A 9 9.24 9.30 -17.24
CA TYR A 9 9.83 10.36 -18.05
C TYR A 9 10.96 11.08 -17.30
N CYS A 10 12.13 11.10 -17.94
CA CYS A 10 13.27 11.90 -17.53
C CYS A 10 13.70 12.82 -18.69
N ASP A 11 13.86 14.11 -18.39
CA ASP A 11 14.40 15.10 -19.31
C ASP A 11 15.93 15.11 -19.20
N GLU A 12 16.60 14.46 -20.16
CA GLU A 12 18.06 14.40 -20.22
C GLU A 12 18.73 15.77 -20.30
N LYS A 13 18.10 16.77 -20.95
CA LYS A 13 18.69 18.11 -21.10
C LYS A 13 18.73 18.85 -19.78
N ARG A 14 17.74 18.58 -18.91
CA ARG A 14 17.64 19.16 -17.58
C ARG A 14 18.16 18.23 -16.48
N ASN A 15 18.50 16.99 -16.83
CA ASN A 15 18.95 15.95 -15.91
C ASN A 15 18.00 15.78 -14.71
N THR A 16 16.70 15.66 -14.99
CA THR A 16 15.63 15.53 -13.98
C THR A 16 14.53 14.59 -14.46
N CYS A 17 13.90 13.89 -13.52
CA CYS A 17 12.69 13.10 -13.75
C CYS A 17 11.53 13.81 -13.04
N PRO A 18 10.90 14.82 -13.66
CA PRO A 18 10.17 15.87 -12.94
C PRO A 18 9.03 15.35 -12.06
N ALA A 19 8.23 14.40 -12.55
CA ALA A 19 7.13 13.82 -11.76
C ALA A 19 7.64 12.98 -10.58
N LYS A 20 8.69 12.18 -10.82
CA LYS A 20 9.32 11.33 -9.80
C LYS A 20 9.98 12.20 -8.73
N ASP A 21 10.79 13.17 -9.14
CA ASP A 21 11.51 14.09 -8.26
C ASP A 21 10.53 14.88 -7.38
N TYR A 22 9.47 15.42 -7.99
CA TYR A 22 8.41 16.14 -7.27
C TYR A 22 7.74 15.27 -6.20
N MET A 23 7.36 14.03 -6.53
CA MET A 23 6.72 13.16 -5.53
C MET A 23 7.69 12.78 -4.40
N GLY A 24 8.97 12.59 -4.73
CA GLY A 24 10.02 12.41 -3.73
C GLY A 24 10.13 13.60 -2.78
N ASP A 25 10.10 14.83 -3.31
CA ASP A 25 10.12 16.05 -2.50
C ASP A 25 8.90 16.14 -1.57
N VAL A 26 7.71 15.81 -2.07
CA VAL A 26 6.48 15.78 -1.27
C VAL A 26 6.64 14.81 -0.10
N VAL A 27 7.07 13.57 -0.36
CA VAL A 27 7.25 12.56 0.69
C VAL A 27 8.32 12.99 1.69
N ARG A 28 9.48 13.46 1.24
CA ARG A 28 10.55 13.93 2.12
C ARG A 28 10.10 15.10 2.99
N PHE A 29 9.35 16.04 2.44
CA PHE A 29 8.79 17.17 3.17
C PHE A 29 7.84 16.71 4.28
N TRP A 30 6.83 15.90 3.96
CA TRP A 30 5.87 15.44 4.97
C TRP A 30 6.53 14.62 6.07
N VAL A 31 7.42 13.69 5.71
CA VAL A 31 8.13 12.86 6.69
C VAL A 31 9.11 13.70 7.52
N GLY A 32 9.84 14.62 6.90
CA GLY A 32 10.84 15.44 7.55
C GLY A 32 10.25 16.49 8.49
N GLU A 33 9.25 17.25 8.02
CA GLU A 33 8.67 18.39 8.75
C GLU A 33 7.61 17.97 9.76
N TYR A 34 6.80 16.95 9.44
CA TYR A 34 5.71 16.50 10.30
C TYR A 34 6.01 15.20 11.03
N HIS A 35 7.19 14.62 10.81
CA HIS A 35 7.66 13.43 11.51
C HIS A 35 6.65 12.27 11.48
N LEU A 36 6.06 12.00 10.32
CA LEU A 36 5.11 10.90 10.13
C LEU A 36 5.72 9.53 10.48
N ASP A 37 4.89 8.57 10.87
CA ASP A 37 5.28 7.17 11.16
C ASP A 37 4.97 6.21 10.01
N GLY A 38 4.32 6.70 8.96
CA GLY A 38 3.89 5.89 7.83
C GLY A 38 3.11 6.68 6.79
N ILE A 39 2.88 6.04 5.64
CA ILE A 39 2.10 6.60 4.53
C ILE A 39 1.16 5.51 4.02
N ARG A 40 -0.11 5.86 3.82
CA ARG A 40 -1.07 5.07 3.02
C ARG A 40 -1.07 5.63 1.61
N PHE A 41 -0.62 4.83 0.65
CA PHE A 41 -0.63 5.15 -0.77
C PHE A 41 -1.99 4.79 -1.35
N ASP A 42 -2.61 5.76 -2.01
CA ASP A 42 -3.91 5.67 -2.69
C ASP A 42 -3.77 4.94 -4.03
N ALA A 43 -4.80 4.19 -4.42
CA ALA A 43 -5.03 3.70 -5.78
C ALA A 43 -3.80 3.06 -6.49
N LEU A 44 -3.11 2.12 -5.84
CA LEU A 44 -1.88 1.50 -6.37
C LEU A 44 -2.12 0.79 -7.70
N LYS A 45 -3.30 0.20 -7.88
CA LYS A 45 -3.66 -0.52 -9.10
C LYS A 45 -3.75 0.41 -10.30
N GLN A 46 -4.12 1.67 -10.06
CA GLN A 46 -4.21 2.70 -11.10
C GLN A 46 -2.83 3.28 -11.40
N LEU A 47 -1.95 3.37 -10.40
CA LEU A 47 -0.57 3.81 -10.57
C LEU A 47 0.27 2.79 -11.36
N ASP A 48 0.01 1.49 -11.19
CA ASP A 48 0.58 0.35 -11.93
C ASP A 48 2.10 0.42 -12.22
N ASN A 49 2.87 1.03 -11.30
CA ASN A 49 4.30 1.25 -11.47
C ASN A 49 5.09 0.73 -10.26
N ARG A 50 5.46 -0.54 -10.31
CA ARG A 50 6.14 -1.24 -9.20
C ARG A 50 7.51 -0.64 -8.87
N GLU A 51 8.27 -0.20 -9.87
CA GLU A 51 9.59 0.40 -9.66
C GLU A 51 9.48 1.74 -8.94
N PHE A 52 8.54 2.58 -9.37
CA PHE A 52 8.25 3.85 -8.71
C PHE A 52 7.76 3.64 -7.27
N LEU A 53 6.83 2.70 -7.05
CA LEU A 53 6.33 2.36 -5.73
C LEU A 53 7.44 1.88 -4.80
N HIS A 54 8.35 1.03 -5.29
CA HIS A 54 9.49 0.59 -4.50
C HIS A 54 10.40 1.78 -4.15
N TRP A 55 10.71 2.63 -5.13
CA TRP A 55 11.55 3.81 -4.92
C TRP A 55 10.96 4.78 -3.88
N ILE A 56 9.68 5.16 -4.02
CA ILE A 56 9.06 6.15 -3.12
C ILE A 56 8.91 5.64 -1.68
N THR A 57 8.69 4.34 -1.50
CA THR A 57 8.72 3.68 -0.19
C THR A 57 10.10 3.79 0.47
N GLN A 58 11.19 3.63 -0.29
CA GLN A 58 12.55 3.81 0.23
C GLN A 58 12.88 5.28 0.54
N GLU A 59 12.38 6.22 -0.26
CA GLU A 59 12.51 7.65 0.01
C GLU A 59 11.84 8.01 1.35
N ALA A 60 10.63 7.52 1.60
CA ALA A 60 9.92 7.74 2.86
C ALA A 60 10.70 7.20 4.08
N LYS A 61 11.23 5.97 3.96
CA LYS A 61 12.06 5.35 5.01
C LYS A 61 13.36 6.11 5.25
N THR A 62 14.03 6.54 4.18
CA THR A 62 15.25 7.34 4.27
C THR A 62 14.98 8.69 4.94
N ALA A 63 13.88 9.36 4.57
CA ALA A 63 13.46 10.63 5.15
C ALA A 63 13.16 10.54 6.65
N SER A 64 12.70 9.38 7.14
CA SER A 64 12.52 9.13 8.58
C SER A 64 13.84 9.06 9.37
N GLY A 65 14.98 9.06 8.67
CA GLY A 65 16.32 8.99 9.24
C GLY A 65 16.66 7.63 9.86
N GLY A 66 15.85 6.59 9.61
CA GLY A 66 16.01 5.24 10.18
C GLY A 66 15.93 5.19 11.72
N LYS A 67 15.49 6.27 12.37
CA LYS A 67 15.45 6.37 13.83
C LYS A 67 14.23 5.66 14.43
N LYS A 68 13.21 5.42 13.61
CA LYS A 68 11.97 4.77 13.98
C LYS A 68 11.49 3.84 12.87
N PRO A 69 10.69 2.81 13.21
CA PRO A 69 9.93 2.08 12.21
C PRO A 69 9.07 3.06 11.39
N PHE A 70 9.06 2.89 10.07
CA PHE A 70 8.24 3.69 9.15
C PHE A 70 7.49 2.75 8.23
N TYR A 71 6.15 2.80 8.26
CA TYR A 71 5.29 1.78 7.68
C TYR A 71 4.51 2.29 6.48
N ASN A 72 4.70 1.66 5.31
CA ASN A 72 4.08 2.04 4.05
C ASN A 72 2.98 1.03 3.67
N VAL A 73 1.74 1.51 3.59
CA VAL A 73 0.57 0.69 3.27
C VAL A 73 0.05 1.07 1.89
N GLY A 74 -0.16 0.06 1.05
CA GLY A 74 -0.78 0.21 -0.25
C GLY A 74 -2.29 -0.06 -0.26
N GLU A 75 -3.07 0.85 -0.79
CA GLU A 75 -4.42 0.55 -1.27
C GLU A 75 -4.33 -0.08 -2.66
N GLN A 76 -4.27 -1.41 -2.70
CA GLN A 76 -4.43 -2.21 -3.91
C GLN A 76 -5.77 -2.91 -3.81
N VAL A 77 -6.73 -2.57 -4.68
CA VAL A 77 -8.08 -3.16 -4.67
C VAL A 77 -8.43 -3.72 -6.07
N PRO A 78 -8.71 -5.04 -6.19
CA PRO A 78 -8.58 -6.07 -5.16
C PRO A 78 -7.11 -6.23 -4.74
N GLU A 79 -6.87 -6.81 -3.57
CA GLU A 79 -5.52 -6.93 -3.03
C GLU A 79 -4.61 -7.84 -3.89
N ASP A 80 -3.32 -7.49 -3.96
CA ASP A 80 -2.29 -8.28 -4.65
C ASP A 80 -1.18 -8.66 -3.67
N ILE A 81 -0.99 -9.96 -3.45
CA ILE A 81 0.09 -10.46 -2.59
C ILE A 81 1.48 -9.98 -3.03
N ASN A 82 1.70 -9.77 -4.33
CA ASN A 82 3.02 -9.44 -4.87
C ASN A 82 3.55 -8.10 -4.35
N ILE A 83 2.66 -7.19 -3.93
CA ILE A 83 3.07 -5.87 -3.43
C ILE A 83 3.72 -5.91 -2.04
N VAL A 84 3.46 -6.97 -1.26
CA VAL A 84 3.95 -7.13 0.12
C VAL A 84 4.91 -8.32 0.29
N THR A 85 5.43 -8.87 -0.80
CA THR A 85 6.50 -9.90 -0.73
C THR A 85 7.79 -9.34 -0.14
N PRO A 86 8.79 -10.16 0.26
CA PRO A 86 10.11 -9.63 0.66
C PRO A 86 10.76 -8.70 -0.38
N ASN A 87 10.43 -8.89 -1.66
CA ASN A 87 10.85 -8.02 -2.78
C ASN A 87 9.69 -7.12 -3.28
N GLY A 88 8.68 -6.93 -2.45
CA GLY A 88 7.52 -6.10 -2.73
C GLY A 88 7.85 -4.61 -2.55
N PRO A 89 7.14 -3.71 -3.26
CA PRO A 89 7.25 -2.28 -3.07
C PRO A 89 6.68 -1.75 -1.73
N MET A 90 5.86 -2.52 -1.02
CA MET A 90 5.10 -2.06 0.17
C MET A 90 5.40 -2.88 1.43
N ASP A 91 5.25 -2.25 2.60
CA ASP A 91 5.34 -2.94 3.90
C ASP A 91 4.03 -3.64 4.25
N GLY A 92 2.90 -3.07 3.82
CA GLY A 92 1.59 -3.68 3.94
C GLY A 92 0.62 -3.27 2.84
N CYS A 93 -0.55 -3.90 2.84
CA CYS A 93 -1.64 -3.62 1.93
C CYS A 93 -3.00 -3.71 2.63
N TRP A 94 -3.99 -3.08 2.03
CA TRP A 94 -5.39 -3.33 2.39
C TRP A 94 -5.77 -4.77 2.11
N HIS A 95 -6.53 -5.36 3.02
CA HIS A 95 -7.06 -6.71 2.88
C HIS A 95 -8.52 -6.66 2.43
N ASP A 96 -8.73 -6.42 1.13
CA ASP A 96 -10.05 -6.17 0.55
C ASP A 96 -10.98 -7.41 0.63
N SER A 97 -10.45 -8.61 0.42
CA SER A 97 -11.26 -9.83 0.65
C SER A 97 -11.71 -10.00 2.11
N PHE A 98 -10.91 -9.64 3.10
CA PHE A 98 -11.33 -9.70 4.51
C PHE A 98 -12.58 -8.86 4.75
N TYR A 99 -12.61 -7.63 4.23
CA TYR A 99 -13.78 -6.77 4.31
C TYR A 99 -15.03 -7.46 3.73
N HIS A 100 -14.93 -7.94 2.48
CA HIS A 100 -16.06 -8.52 1.76
C HIS A 100 -16.59 -9.84 2.37
N PHE A 101 -15.72 -10.66 2.96
CA PHE A 101 -16.14 -11.96 3.50
C PHE A 101 -16.53 -11.92 4.98
N VAL A 102 -16.03 -10.94 5.74
CA VAL A 102 -16.39 -10.80 7.16
C VAL A 102 -17.70 -10.01 7.34
N GLN A 103 -18.00 -9.06 6.46
CA GLN A 103 -19.15 -8.17 6.61
C GLN A 103 -20.52 -8.91 6.65
N PRO A 104 -20.85 -9.84 5.73
CA PRO A 104 -22.10 -10.61 5.81
C PRO A 104 -22.22 -11.48 7.07
N ILE A 105 -21.09 -11.94 7.61
CA ILE A 105 -21.05 -12.75 8.84
C ILE A 105 -21.35 -11.88 10.06
N LEU A 106 -20.72 -10.70 10.16
CA LEU A 106 -20.96 -9.77 11.25
C LEU A 106 -22.39 -9.22 11.25
N CYS A 107 -22.99 -9.05 10.07
CA CYS A 107 -24.37 -8.62 9.90
C CYS A 107 -25.41 -9.74 10.07
N GLY A 108 -24.98 -10.99 10.23
CA GLY A 108 -25.87 -12.15 10.41
C GLY A 108 -26.62 -12.57 9.13
N GLU A 109 -26.12 -12.17 7.96
CA GLU A 109 -26.73 -12.44 6.66
C GLU A 109 -26.33 -13.82 6.12
N SER A 110 -25.09 -14.24 6.36
CA SER A 110 -24.61 -15.58 5.98
C SER A 110 -23.49 -16.05 6.91
N PHE A 111 -23.20 -17.36 6.90
CA PHE A 111 -22.09 -17.93 7.67
C PHE A 111 -21.41 -19.04 6.87
N ASP A 112 -20.23 -18.74 6.33
CA ASP A 112 -19.34 -19.70 5.67
C ASP A 112 -18.04 -19.80 6.48
N LEU A 113 -17.89 -20.92 7.21
CA LEU A 113 -16.74 -21.14 8.06
C LEU A 113 -15.44 -21.26 7.26
N GLU A 114 -15.46 -21.90 6.09
CA GLU A 114 -14.24 -22.12 5.32
C GLU A 114 -13.76 -20.79 4.73
N GLN A 115 -14.68 -19.99 4.21
CA GLN A 115 -14.35 -18.66 3.70
C GLN A 115 -13.86 -17.73 4.81
N LEU A 116 -14.46 -17.78 6.01
CA LEU A 116 -13.98 -17.04 7.17
C LEU A 116 -12.56 -17.47 7.57
N MET A 117 -12.28 -18.77 7.60
CA MET A 117 -10.94 -19.28 7.89
C MET A 117 -9.91 -18.80 6.85
N ASN A 118 -10.29 -18.73 5.57
CA ASN A 118 -9.42 -18.25 4.51
C ASN A 118 -8.99 -16.78 4.69
N VAL A 119 -9.88 -15.90 5.15
CA VAL A 119 -9.55 -14.47 5.37
C VAL A 119 -8.95 -14.19 6.76
N LEU A 120 -9.20 -15.05 7.75
CA LEU A 120 -8.58 -14.93 9.08
C LEU A 120 -7.14 -15.45 9.12
N ASP A 121 -6.80 -16.40 8.24
CA ASP A 121 -5.44 -16.93 8.10
C ASP A 121 -4.85 -16.55 6.73
N PRO A 122 -4.14 -15.41 6.64
CA PRO A 122 -3.50 -14.96 5.41
C PRO A 122 -2.57 -15.99 4.75
N LYS A 123 -2.05 -16.97 5.51
CA LYS A 123 -1.22 -18.04 4.91
C LYS A 123 -2.02 -18.88 3.93
N ARG A 124 -3.33 -19.04 4.16
CA ARG A 124 -4.25 -19.74 3.24
C ARG A 124 -4.42 -19.00 1.92
N GLN A 125 -4.24 -17.68 1.93
CA GLN A 125 -4.24 -16.82 0.74
C GLN A 125 -2.84 -16.67 0.12
N GLY A 126 -1.85 -17.38 0.66
CA GLY A 126 -0.47 -17.42 0.16
C GLY A 126 0.47 -16.37 0.75
N TYR A 127 0.00 -15.50 1.66
CA TYR A 127 0.84 -14.44 2.23
C TYR A 127 2.06 -15.01 2.98
N PRO A 128 3.25 -14.41 2.80
CA PRO A 128 4.48 -14.90 3.44
C PRO A 128 4.41 -14.78 4.97
N GLU A 129 5.10 -15.67 5.69
CA GLU A 129 5.15 -15.67 7.15
C GLU A 129 5.77 -14.38 7.74
N GLY A 130 5.23 -13.92 8.87
CA GLY A 130 5.64 -12.68 9.54
C GLY A 130 4.49 -11.68 9.60
N ILE A 131 3.91 -11.50 10.80
CA ILE A 131 2.73 -10.67 11.04
C ILE A 131 3.11 -9.19 10.95
N SER A 132 2.65 -8.51 9.88
CA SER A 132 2.03 -7.17 9.84
C SER A 132 2.06 -6.65 8.40
N LYS A 133 1.49 -7.39 7.45
CA LYS A 133 1.44 -6.97 6.04
C LYS A 133 0.03 -6.61 5.58
N LEU A 134 -0.97 -6.90 6.38
CA LEU A 134 -2.36 -6.72 6.02
C LEU A 134 -3.02 -5.76 7.00
N VAL A 135 -3.72 -4.78 6.45
CA VAL A 135 -4.66 -3.94 7.17
C VAL A 135 -6.03 -4.59 6.99
N ASN A 136 -6.47 -5.32 8.01
CA ASN A 136 -7.83 -5.85 8.10
C ASN A 136 -8.77 -4.72 8.51
N TYR A 137 -9.83 -4.49 7.74
CA TYR A 137 -10.80 -3.44 7.99
C TYR A 137 -12.23 -3.94 7.75
N ILE A 138 -13.21 -3.28 8.36
CA ILE A 138 -14.66 -3.59 8.22
C ILE A 138 -15.45 -2.41 7.64
N THR A 139 -14.80 -1.26 7.45
CA THR A 139 -15.35 -0.05 6.83
C THR A 139 -14.19 0.85 6.39
N ASN A 140 -14.42 1.70 5.40
CA ASN A 140 -13.52 2.75 4.95
C ASN A 140 -14.36 3.88 4.33
N HIS A 141 -13.72 4.85 3.66
CA HIS A 141 -14.43 5.98 3.05
C HIS A 141 -14.88 5.72 1.60
N ASP A 142 -14.49 4.60 1.01
CA ASP A 142 -14.82 4.18 -0.36
C ASP A 142 -16.03 3.24 -0.40
N GLN A 143 -16.50 2.80 0.77
CA GLN A 143 -17.61 1.87 0.95
C GLN A 143 -18.67 2.50 1.87
N GLU A 144 -19.95 2.27 1.56
CA GLU A 144 -21.11 2.78 2.32
C GLU A 144 -21.49 1.90 3.51
#